data_AF-A0A8T9SSF8-F1
#
_entry.id   AF-A0A8T9SSF8-F1
#
_cell.length_a   1.000
_cell.length_b   1.000
_cell.length_c   1.000
_cell.angle_alpha   90.00
_cell.angle_beta   90.00
_cell.angle_gamma   90.00
#
_symmetry.space_group_name_H-M   'P 1'
#
loop_
_entity.id
_entity.type
_entity.pdbx_description
1 polymer ?
#
loop_
_entity_poly.entity_id
_entity_poly.type
_entity_poly.pdbx_seq_one_letter_code
_entity_poly.pdbx_strand_id
1 'polypeptide(L)'
;MADVTEKNGFLTWLAGLGLFVAFEVVVYYLLRFATSGLGESNQLQPENTIVSNWVKTVVFLLLHLLLVVVAVLVLSNQLPRRYRGQLMGWFYLSLLMGFVLLIPLFG
;
A
#
# COMPACT_ATOMS: atom_id res chain seq x y z
N MET A 1 -22.74 -13.93 36.10
CA MET A 1 -21.57 -13.07 35.81
C MET A 1 -20.65 -13.88 34.91
N ALA A 2 -20.54 -13.52 33.64
CA ALA A 2 -19.74 -14.25 32.66
C ALA A 2 -18.71 -13.29 32.07
N ASP A 3 -17.58 -13.19 32.77
CA ASP A 3 -16.34 -12.57 32.29
C ASP A 3 -15.68 -13.47 31.24
N VAL A 4 -16.16 -13.47 29.99
CA VAL A 4 -15.43 -14.09 28.86
C VAL A 4 -15.75 -13.39 27.53
N THR A 5 -15.41 -12.12 27.31
CA THR A 5 -15.43 -11.56 25.93
C THR A 5 -14.47 -10.39 25.65
N GLU A 6 -13.24 -10.39 26.20
CA GLU A 6 -12.21 -9.41 25.76
C GLU A 6 -11.13 -10.01 24.84
N LYS A 7 -11.07 -11.34 24.69
CA LYS A 7 -9.95 -12.02 23.97
C LYS A 7 -10.00 -11.91 22.44
N ASN A 8 -11.13 -11.53 21.84
CA ASN A 8 -11.31 -11.53 20.37
C ASN A 8 -10.80 -10.27 19.67
N GLY A 9 -10.61 -9.17 20.38
CA GLY A 9 -10.14 -7.91 19.77
C GLY A 9 -8.72 -8.01 19.22
N PHE A 10 -7.81 -8.59 20.00
CA PHE A 10 -6.40 -8.73 19.64
C PHE A 10 -6.19 -9.70 18.47
N LEU A 11 -6.88 -10.85 18.46
CA LEU A 11 -6.83 -11.81 17.35
C LEU A 11 -7.36 -11.22 16.05
N THR A 12 -8.46 -10.45 16.12
CA THR A 12 -9.02 -9.75 14.94
C THR A 12 -8.05 -8.70 14.41
N TRP A 13 -7.36 -7.99 15.31
CA TRP A 13 -6.33 -7.02 14.95
C TRP A 13 -5.12 -7.68 14.30
N LEU A 14 -4.62 -8.80 14.84
CA LEU A 14 -3.52 -9.60 14.27
C LEU A 14 -3.88 -10.17 12.89
N ALA A 15 -5.10 -10.69 12.73
CA ALA A 15 -5.58 -11.16 11.43
C ALA A 15 -5.63 -10.02 10.41
N GLY A 16 -6.10 -8.84 10.81
CA GLY A 16 -6.07 -7.63 9.98
C GLY A 16 -4.66 -7.21 9.59
N LEU A 17 -3.71 -7.27 10.53
CA LEU A 17 -2.30 -6.98 10.27
C LEU A 17 -1.70 -7.95 9.27
N GLY A 18 -1.93 -9.26 9.44
CA GLY A 18 -1.45 -10.27 8.51
C GLY A 18 -2.00 -10.06 7.09
N LEU A 19 -3.29 -9.75 6.98
CA LEU A 19 -3.92 -9.43 5.70
C LEU A 19 -3.36 -8.16 5.07
N PHE A 20 -3.12 -7.12 5.88
CA PHE A 20 -2.51 -5.88 5.44
C PHE A 20 -1.09 -6.10 4.89
N VAL A 21 -0.24 -6.83 5.62
CA VAL A 21 1.12 -7.14 5.17
C VAL A 21 1.10 -7.98 3.89
N ALA A 22 0.23 -9.00 3.82
CA ALA A 22 0.08 -9.81 2.61
C ALA A 22 -0.35 -8.96 1.40
N PHE A 23 -1.31 -8.05 1.61
CA PHE A 23 -1.75 -7.11 0.58
C PHE A 23 -0.60 -6.21 0.10
N GLU A 24 0.12 -5.56 1.00
CA GLU A 24 1.25 -4.68 0.66
C GLU A 24 2.35 -5.42 -0.10
N VAL A 25 2.67 -6.65 0.30
CA VAL A 25 3.67 -7.48 -0.39
C VAL A 25 3.23 -7.79 -1.82
N VAL A 26 1.98 -8.22 -2.01
CA VAL A 26 1.43 -8.51 -3.34
C VAL A 26 1.41 -7.26 -4.20
N VAL A 27 0.95 -6.13 -3.66
CA VAL A 27 0.92 -4.84 -4.35
C VAL A 27 2.32 -4.42 -4.75
N TYR A 28 3.30 -4.51 -3.85
CA TYR A 28 4.69 -4.15 -4.14
C TYR A 28 5.25 -4.95 -5.32
N TYR A 29 5.13 -6.28 -5.31
CA TYR A 29 5.65 -7.10 -6.41
C TYR A 29 4.92 -6.86 -7.72
N LEU A 30 3.60 -6.67 -7.68
CA LEU A 30 2.78 -6.34 -8.85
C LEU A 30 3.23 -5.00 -9.45
N LEU A 31 3.39 -3.96 -8.62
CA LEU A 31 3.81 -2.64 -9.07
C LEU A 31 5.27 -2.61 -9.52
N ARG A 32 6.16 -3.33 -8.84
CA ARG A 32 7.55 -3.51 -9.26
C ARG A 32 7.62 -4.13 -10.66
N PHE A 33 6.79 -5.13 -10.92
CA PHE A 33 6.69 -5.75 -12.24
C PHE A 33 6.09 -4.78 -13.27
N ALA A 34 4.96 -4.14 -12.97
CA ALA A 34 4.28 -3.21 -13.86
C ALA A 34 5.13 -1.97 -14.20
N THR A 35 5.96 -1.50 -13.27
CA THR A 35 6.86 -0.35 -13.44
C THR A 35 8.27 -0.76 -13.85
N SER A 36 8.52 -2.04 -14.14
CA SER A 36 9.86 -2.54 -14.49
C SER A 36 10.43 -1.87 -15.75
N GLY A 37 9.58 -1.58 -16.74
CA GLY A 37 9.95 -0.87 -17.96
C GLY A 37 9.97 0.66 -17.86
N LEU A 38 9.63 1.23 -16.69
CA LEU A 38 9.68 2.67 -16.45
C LEU A 38 11.01 3.04 -15.78
N GLY A 39 11.74 3.98 -16.40
CA GLY A 39 13.07 4.43 -16.02
C GLY A 39 14.06 4.32 -17.18
N GLU A 40 14.59 5.47 -17.64
CA GLU A 40 15.55 5.53 -18.74
C GLU A 40 16.94 4.99 -18.35
N SER A 41 17.53 4.19 -19.23
CA SER A 41 18.95 3.80 -19.21
C SER A 41 19.91 4.92 -19.64
N ASN A 42 19.40 6.02 -20.22
CA ASN A 42 20.22 7.08 -20.80
C ASN A 42 19.82 8.48 -20.28
N GLN A 43 20.27 8.80 -19.06
CA GLN A 43 19.88 10.02 -18.35
C GLN A 43 20.67 11.28 -18.75
N LEU A 44 21.58 11.20 -19.74
CA LEU A 44 22.47 12.29 -20.15
C LEU A 44 21.91 13.19 -21.26
N GLN A 45 20.59 13.17 -21.50
CA GLN A 45 19.96 14.05 -22.48
C GLN A 45 19.67 15.44 -21.88
N PRO A 46 19.91 16.53 -22.62
CA PRO A 46 19.75 17.90 -22.11
C PRO A 46 18.29 18.25 -21.77
N GLU A 47 17.32 17.50 -22.29
CA GLU A 47 15.88 17.63 -22.02
C GLU A 47 15.38 16.82 -20.80
N ASN A 48 16.26 16.09 -20.11
CA ASN A 48 15.82 15.10 -19.13
C ASN A 48 15.46 15.68 -17.76
N THR A 49 14.61 14.98 -17.00
CA THR A 49 14.07 15.43 -15.71
C THR A 49 15.15 15.67 -14.65
N ILE A 50 15.04 16.78 -13.90
CA ILE A 50 15.95 17.23 -12.82
C ILE A 50 16.22 16.15 -11.76
N VAL A 51 15.30 15.19 -11.58
CA VAL A 51 15.42 14.08 -10.61
C VAL A 51 15.36 12.74 -11.33
N SER A 52 16.42 11.94 -11.17
CA SER A 52 16.53 10.57 -11.71
C SER A 52 15.31 9.72 -11.33
N ASN A 53 14.77 8.98 -12.29
CA ASN A 53 13.65 8.05 -12.10
C ASN A 53 12.36 8.68 -11.54
N TRP A 54 12.20 10.01 -11.63
CA TRP A 54 11.01 10.72 -11.14
C TRP A 54 9.69 10.14 -11.68
N VAL A 55 9.64 9.83 -12.99
CA VAL A 55 8.46 9.23 -13.63
C VAL A 55 8.11 7.90 -12.98
N LYS A 56 9.10 7.03 -12.75
CA LYS A 56 8.89 5.73 -12.09
C LYS A 56 8.33 5.92 -10.68
N THR A 57 8.90 6.83 -9.91
CA THR A 57 8.45 7.16 -8.55
C THR A 57 7.01 7.64 -8.52
N VAL A 58 6.66 8.61 -9.39
CA VAL A 58 5.30 9.16 -9.45
C VAL A 58 4.29 8.10 -9.88
N VAL A 59 4.59 7.33 -10.94
CA VAL A 59 3.71 6.28 -11.42
C VAL A 59 3.53 5.19 -10.36
N PHE A 60 4.59 4.79 -9.68
CA PHE A 60 4.53 3.81 -8.59
C PHE A 60 3.59 4.28 -7.47
N LEU A 61 3.77 5.51 -6.98
CA LEU A 61 2.95 6.07 -5.91
C LEU A 61 1.48 6.24 -6.33
N LEU A 62 1.21 6.69 -7.56
CA LEU A 62 -0.16 6.84 -8.06
C LEU A 62 -0.87 5.50 -8.22
N LEU A 63 -0.20 4.50 -8.77
CA LEU A 63 -0.77 3.15 -8.91
C LEU A 63 -1.00 2.49 -7.54
N HIS A 64 -0.06 2.68 -6.61
CA HIS A 64 -0.24 2.25 -5.23
C HIS A 64 -1.47 2.91 -4.60
N LEU A 65 -1.59 4.23 -4.69
CA LEU A 65 -2.73 4.95 -4.15
C LEU A 65 -4.04 4.43 -4.76
N LEU A 66 -4.06 4.22 -6.08
CA LEU A 66 -5.22 3.68 -6.78
C LEU A 66 -5.62 2.29 -6.24
N LEU A 67 -4.65 1.37 -6.09
CA LEU A 67 -4.92 0.03 -5.55
C LEU A 67 -5.46 0.09 -4.12
N VAL A 68 -4.91 0.97 -3.30
CA VAL A 68 -5.36 1.17 -1.92
C VAL A 68 -6.78 1.73 -1.88
N VAL A 69 -7.08 2.73 -2.70
CA VAL A 69 -8.44 3.30 -2.77
C VAL A 69 -9.44 2.24 -3.22
N VAL A 70 -9.11 1.45 -4.25
CA VAL A 70 -9.97 0.34 -4.70
C VAL A 70 -10.18 -0.68 -3.59
N ALA A 71 -9.12 -1.07 -2.88
CA ALA A 71 -9.21 -2.01 -1.75
C ALA A 71 -10.11 -1.45 -0.64
N VAL A 72 -9.95 -0.17 -0.29
CA VAL A 72 -10.79 0.52 0.71
C VAL A 72 -12.26 0.55 0.29
N LEU A 73 -12.55 0.85 -0.98
CA LEU A 73 -13.93 0.88 -1.49
C LEU A 73 -14.58 -0.50 -1.45
N VAL A 74 -13.86 -1.54 -1.90
CA VAL A 74 -14.33 -2.93 -1.86
C VAL A 74 -14.59 -3.38 -0.43
N LEU A 75 -13.62 -3.15 0.47
CA LEU A 75 -13.74 -3.53 1.88
C LEU A 75 -14.82 -2.73 2.61
N SER A 76 -14.99 -1.44 2.31
CA SER A 76 -16.05 -0.59 2.89
C SER A 76 -17.46 -1.09 2.52
N ASN A 77 -17.61 -1.67 1.33
CA ASN A 77 -18.85 -2.29 0.88
C ASN A 77 -19.10 -3.66 1.54
N GLN A 78 -18.05 -4.39 1.92
CA GLN A 78 -18.14 -5.73 2.51
C GLN A 78 -18.18 -5.73 4.05
N LEU A 79 -17.61 -4.72 4.73
CA LEU A 79 -17.43 -4.73 6.18
C LEU A 79 -18.63 -4.14 6.95
N PRO A 80 -19.08 -4.82 8.03
CA PRO A 80 -20.07 -4.28 8.96
C PRO A 80 -19.60 -2.97 9.59
N ARG A 81 -20.55 -2.07 9.88
CA ARG A 81 -20.33 -0.70 10.41
C ARG A 81 -19.34 -0.61 11.58
N ARG A 82 -19.24 -1.67 12.39
CA ARG A 82 -18.36 -1.77 13.57
C ARG A 82 -16.86 -1.75 13.24
N TYR A 83 -16.44 -2.25 12.08
CA TYR A 83 -15.02 -2.36 11.71
C TYR A 83 -14.51 -1.22 10.80
N ARG A 84 -15.40 -0.32 10.37
CA ARG A 84 -15.06 0.80 9.47
C ARG A 84 -14.05 1.77 10.09
N GLY A 85 -14.07 1.94 11.42
CA GLY A 85 -13.11 2.82 12.11
C GLY A 85 -11.66 2.32 12.01
N GLN A 86 -11.45 1.00 12.00
CA GLN A 86 -10.11 0.42 11.88
C GLN A 86 -9.55 0.56 10.46
N LEU A 87 -10.44 0.59 9.46
CA LEU A 87 -10.07 0.64 8.04
C LEU A 87 -9.33 1.94 7.66
N MET A 88 -9.70 3.06 8.27
CA MET A 88 -8.98 4.33 8.07
C MET A 88 -7.54 4.27 8.62
N GLY A 89 -7.33 3.60 9.76
CA GLY A 89 -5.97 3.41 10.29
C GLY A 89 -5.07 2.64 9.33
N TRP A 90 -5.59 1.54 8.76
CA TRP A 90 -4.87 0.76 7.75
C TRP A 90 -4.62 1.54 6.47
N PHE A 91 -5.56 2.39 6.04
CA PHE A 91 -5.38 3.28 4.89
C PHE A 91 -4.20 4.24 5.09
N TYR A 92 -4.14 4.94 6.24
CA TYR A 92 -3.03 5.85 6.53
C TYR A 92 -1.70 5.11 6.64
N LEU A 93 -1.69 3.91 7.22
CA LEU A 93 -0.50 3.08 7.29
C LEU A 93 -0.02 2.66 5.88
N SER A 94 -0.96 2.32 4.99
CA SER A 94 -0.68 2.00 3.58
C SER A 94 -0.06 3.18 2.83
N LEU A 95 -0.57 4.41 3.05
CA LEU A 95 0.01 5.61 2.46
C LEU A 95 1.47 5.81 2.90
N LEU A 96 1.75 5.60 4.18
CA LEU A 96 3.12 5.67 4.70
C LEU A 96 3.99 4.55 4.09
N MET A 97 3.45 3.34 3.99
CA MET A 97 4.14 2.21 3.34
C MET A 97 4.48 2.50 1.88
N GLY A 98 3.63 3.23 1.14
CA GLY A 98 3.94 3.59 -0.24
C GLY A 98 5.24 4.36 -0.41
N PHE A 99 5.61 5.21 0.56
CA PHE A 99 6.91 5.88 0.58
C PHE A 99 8.04 4.96 1.05
N VAL A 100 7.79 4.11 2.06
CA VAL A 100 8.77 3.14 2.55
C VAL A 100 9.16 2.14 1.46
N LEU A 101 8.20 1.69 0.66
CA LEU A 101 8.39 0.77 -0.46
C LEU A 101 9.24 1.34 -1.60
N LEU A 102 9.45 2.66 -1.65
CA LEU A 102 10.40 3.27 -2.60
C LEU A 102 11.85 2.90 -2.25
N ILE A 103 12.17 2.67 -0.97
CA ILE A 103 13.53 2.29 -0.54
C ILE A 103 13.96 0.98 -1.22
N PRO A 104 13.25 -0.15 -1.08
CA PRO A 104 13.62 -1.39 -1.78
C PRO A 104 13.31 -1.36 -3.29
N LEU A 105 12.60 -0.34 -3.80
CA LEU A 105 12.38 -0.20 -5.25
C LEU A 105 13.62 0.32 -5.97
N PHE A 106 14.43 1.16 -5.29
CA PHE A 106 15.60 1.84 -5.86
C PHE A 106 16.93 1.50 -5.19
N GLY A 107 16.92 0.94 -3.98
CA GLY A 107 18.10 0.42 -3.27
C GLY A 107 18.42 -1.00 -3.67
#